data_AF-A0A8S3S2F7-F1
#
_entry.id   AF-A0A8S3S2F7-F1
#
_cell.length_a   1.000
_cell.length_b   1.000
_cell.length_c   1.000
_cell.angle_alpha   90.00
_cell.angle_beta   90.00
_cell.angle_gamma   90.00
#
_symmetry.space_group_name_H-M   'P 1'
#
loop_
_entity.id
_entity.type
_entity.pdbx_description
1 polymer ?
#
loop_
_entity_poly.entity_id
_entity_poly.type
_entity_poly.pdbx_seq_one_letter_code
_entity_poly.pdbx_strand_id
1 'polypeptide(L)'
;MMTNTGLLENPHDRDRIIRLLVKYGADLNCRSITREKPLDTLVNSMTHDIGKHGTVKYDQDCFKEEVDLSLLNLFICGGSDLCPIKKLKKDTLSLLKKCNSKWSENLIEGSMDHSYRSVLLTLLQTGLLKTAEYLIRSGWQVERERWFSGLKIAKLKMSRFEICEDYRKPDIRDATDLFQNFIDSVNTGPKPLSIVCRKKIRQQLVKASRGSEIETKINLLPIPAKIKSFLALKDFRPDTEVIKFGDIERYN
;
A
#
# COMPACT_ATOMS: atom_id res chain seq x y z
N MET A 1 -2.86 -0.89 -34.58
CA MET A 1 -1.76 -0.37 -33.75
C MET A 1 -1.48 -1.39 -32.66
N MET A 2 -0.48 -2.25 -32.85
CA MET A 2 0.00 -3.16 -31.82
C MET A 2 0.97 -2.39 -30.93
N THR A 3 0.59 -2.12 -29.69
CA THR A 3 1.53 -1.56 -28.71
C THR A 3 2.51 -2.65 -28.33
N ASN A 4 3.76 -2.45 -28.74
CA ASN A 4 4.89 -3.31 -28.45
C ASN A 4 5.18 -3.27 -26.93
N THR A 5 4.56 -4.16 -26.16
CA THR A 5 4.71 -4.25 -24.69
C THR A 5 5.88 -5.13 -24.25
N GLY A 6 6.65 -5.71 -25.18
CA GLY A 6 7.72 -6.68 -24.90
C GLY A 6 9.04 -6.11 -24.35
N LEU A 7 9.13 -4.82 -24.02
CA LEU A 7 10.40 -4.19 -23.60
C LEU A 7 10.68 -4.23 -22.08
N LEU A 8 9.77 -4.74 -21.25
CA LEU A 8 9.96 -4.82 -19.79
C LEU A 8 9.47 -6.15 -19.22
N GLU A 9 9.91 -7.27 -19.79
CA GLU A 9 9.55 -8.59 -19.28
C GLU A 9 10.26 -8.94 -17.96
N ASN A 10 11.40 -8.29 -17.65
CA ASN A 10 12.13 -8.52 -16.42
C ASN A 10 11.69 -7.54 -15.30
N PRO A 11 11.13 -8.04 -14.18
CA PRO A 11 10.79 -7.20 -13.01
C PRO A 11 11.96 -6.35 -12.51
N HIS A 12 13.19 -6.87 -12.56
CA HIS A 12 14.38 -6.13 -12.11
C HIS A 12 14.68 -4.90 -12.96
N ASP A 13 14.44 -4.96 -14.27
CA ASP A 13 14.65 -3.83 -15.16
C ASP A 13 13.61 -2.73 -14.91
N ARG A 14 12.35 -3.14 -14.66
CA ARG A 14 11.28 -2.22 -14.28
C ARG A 14 11.62 -1.49 -12.98
N ASP A 15 12.08 -2.20 -11.95
CA ASP A 15 12.48 -1.63 -10.67
C ASP A 15 13.64 -0.64 -10.81
N ARG A 16 14.64 -1.00 -11.63
CA ARG A 16 15.78 -0.13 -11.93
C ARG A 16 15.33 1.15 -12.62
N ILE A 17 14.42 1.06 -13.60
CA ILE A 17 13.89 2.22 -14.30
C ILE A 17 13.08 3.11 -13.35
N ILE A 18 12.23 2.54 -12.50
CA ILE A 18 11.47 3.30 -11.51
C ILE A 18 12.43 4.07 -10.60
N ARG A 19 13.45 3.41 -10.04
CA ARG A 19 14.47 4.06 -9.20
C ARG A 19 15.18 5.20 -9.93
N LEU A 20 15.50 5.00 -11.21
CA LEU A 20 16.12 6.03 -12.04
C LEU A 20 15.19 7.24 -12.21
N LEU A 21 13.93 7.01 -12.57
CA LEU A 21 12.93 8.06 -12.74
C LEU A 21 12.74 8.88 -11.44
N VAL A 22 12.62 8.21 -10.30
CA VAL A 22 12.52 8.89 -8.99
C VAL A 22 13.78 9.71 -8.72
N LYS A 23 14.97 9.14 -8.96
CA LYS A 23 16.26 9.83 -8.79
C LYS A 23 16.37 11.09 -9.66
N TYR A 24 15.82 11.08 -10.87
CA TYR A 24 15.82 12.21 -11.79
C TYR A 24 14.59 13.12 -11.65
N GLY A 25 13.86 13.00 -10.54
CA GLY A 25 12.84 13.98 -10.16
C GLY A 25 11.46 13.75 -10.76
N ALA A 26 11.13 12.51 -11.17
CA ALA A 26 9.76 12.16 -11.55
C ALA A 26 8.78 12.49 -10.41
N ASP A 27 7.62 13.04 -10.76
CA ASP A 27 6.55 13.34 -9.81
C ASP A 27 5.89 12.04 -9.32
N LEU A 28 6.06 11.74 -8.03
CA LEU A 28 5.50 10.56 -7.36
C LEU A 28 3.98 10.64 -7.14
N ASN A 29 3.40 11.81 -7.40
CA ASN A 29 2.00 12.16 -7.14
C ASN A 29 1.22 12.43 -8.43
N CYS A 30 1.87 12.24 -9.59
CA CYS A 30 1.19 12.28 -10.87
C CYS A 30 0.08 11.23 -10.90
N ARG A 31 -0.96 11.49 -11.70
CA ARG A 31 -2.13 10.61 -11.78
C ARG A 31 -2.27 10.08 -13.18
N SER A 32 -2.59 8.79 -13.28
CA SER A 32 -3.00 8.15 -14.52
C SER A 32 -4.34 8.73 -15.02
N ILE A 33 -4.74 8.31 -16.22
CA ILE A 33 -6.09 8.58 -16.75
C ILE A 33 -7.20 8.00 -15.87
N THR A 34 -6.91 6.92 -15.13
CA THR A 34 -7.79 6.30 -14.12
C THR A 34 -7.72 7.02 -12.76
N ARG A 35 -6.94 8.10 -12.65
CA ARG A 35 -6.69 8.90 -11.44
C ARG A 35 -5.92 8.18 -10.33
N GLU A 36 -5.31 7.05 -10.63
CA GLU A 36 -4.42 6.30 -9.75
C GLU A 36 -3.05 6.98 -9.69
N LYS A 37 -2.46 7.01 -8.51
CA LYS A 37 -1.07 7.43 -8.32
C LYS A 37 -0.14 6.24 -8.55
N PRO A 38 1.14 6.47 -8.85
CA PRO A 38 2.16 5.42 -8.89
C PRO A 38 2.15 4.49 -7.66
N LEU A 39 1.95 5.03 -6.45
CA LEU A 39 1.85 4.23 -5.22
C LEU A 39 0.63 3.27 -5.24
N ASP A 40 -0.51 3.72 -5.78
CA ASP A 40 -1.72 2.90 -5.87
C ASP A 40 -1.47 1.72 -6.83
N THR A 41 -0.91 2.02 -8.01
CA THR A 41 -0.54 1.01 -9.01
C THR A 41 0.50 0.02 -8.49
N LEU A 42 1.50 0.50 -7.74
CA LEU A 42 2.52 -0.36 -7.14
C LEU A 42 1.91 -1.35 -6.16
N VAL A 43 1.08 -0.85 -5.23
CA VAL A 43 0.44 -1.72 -4.22
C VAL A 43 -0.48 -2.72 -4.89
N ASN A 44 -1.26 -2.31 -5.90
CA ASN A 44 -2.10 -3.23 -6.66
C ASN A 44 -1.29 -4.31 -7.39
N SER A 45 -0.15 -3.96 -8.01
CA SER A 45 0.75 -4.94 -8.64
C SER A 45 1.33 -5.91 -7.61
N MET A 46 1.93 -5.37 -6.54
CA MET A 46 2.55 -6.16 -5.47
C MET A 46 1.54 -7.13 -4.86
N THR A 47 0.34 -6.65 -4.53
CA THR A 47 -0.72 -7.49 -3.93
C THR A 47 -1.33 -8.47 -4.91
N HIS A 48 -1.35 -8.15 -6.20
CA HIS A 48 -1.79 -9.07 -7.24
C HIS A 48 -0.83 -10.25 -7.41
N ASP A 49 0.48 -10.00 -7.29
CA ASP A 49 1.56 -10.96 -7.54
C ASP A 49 1.79 -11.93 -6.37
N ILE A 50 1.42 -11.52 -5.14
CA ILE A 50 1.43 -12.40 -3.96
C ILE A 50 0.63 -13.68 -4.24
N GLY A 51 1.28 -14.84 -4.18
CA GLY A 51 0.65 -16.13 -4.50
C GLY A 51 0.52 -16.48 -5.99
N LYS A 52 0.98 -15.62 -6.93
CA LYS A 52 1.16 -15.99 -8.36
C LYS A 52 2.58 -16.46 -8.66
N HIS A 53 3.56 -15.89 -7.97
CA HIS A 53 4.99 -16.15 -8.19
C HIS A 53 5.68 -16.57 -6.89
N GLY A 54 5.20 -17.64 -6.26
CA GLY A 54 5.91 -18.21 -5.13
C GLY A 54 7.23 -18.83 -5.58
N THR A 55 8.36 -18.17 -5.31
CA THR A 55 9.58 -18.91 -4.94
C THR A 55 9.28 -19.58 -3.61
N VAL A 56 8.53 -20.68 -3.67
CA VAL A 56 8.11 -21.45 -2.52
C VAL A 56 9.36 -22.11 -1.95
N LYS A 57 9.82 -21.62 -0.80
CA LYS A 57 10.67 -22.44 0.07
C LYS A 57 9.72 -23.32 0.87
N TYR A 58 9.73 -24.61 0.52
CA TYR A 58 9.03 -25.63 1.28
C TYR A 58 9.76 -25.83 2.60
N ASP A 59 9.16 -25.29 3.67
CA ASP A 59 9.39 -25.75 5.03
C ASP A 59 8.25 -26.73 5.31
N GLN A 60 8.53 -27.91 5.86
CA GLN A 60 7.65 -29.10 5.80
C GLN A 60 6.21 -28.92 6.31
N ASP A 61 5.86 -27.79 6.94
CA ASP A 61 4.54 -27.52 7.54
C ASP A 61 3.98 -26.08 7.29
N CYS A 62 4.55 -25.29 6.36
CA CYS A 62 4.05 -23.94 6.07
C CYS A 62 4.63 -23.31 4.78
N PHE A 63 3.75 -22.80 3.91
CA PHE A 63 4.15 -21.91 2.81
C PHE A 63 4.51 -20.53 3.37
N LYS A 64 5.72 -20.03 3.08
CA LYS A 64 6.16 -18.67 3.43
C LYS A 64 6.51 -17.92 2.14
N GLU A 65 5.98 -16.72 1.98
CA GLU A 65 6.33 -15.80 0.90
C GLU A 65 6.90 -14.52 1.50
N GLU A 66 8.10 -14.15 1.06
CA GLU A 66 8.75 -12.91 1.47
C GLU A 66 8.51 -11.83 0.42
N VAL A 67 7.89 -10.73 0.84
CA VAL A 67 7.56 -9.59 -0.02
C VAL A 67 8.64 -8.51 0.14
N ASP A 68 9.31 -8.15 -0.96
CA ASP A 68 10.25 -7.02 -0.99
C ASP A 68 9.48 -5.69 -0.98
N LEU A 69 9.74 -4.86 0.03
CA LEU A 69 9.09 -3.57 0.21
C LEU A 69 9.95 -2.40 -0.27
N SER A 70 11.08 -2.68 -0.92
CA SER A 70 12.05 -1.65 -1.31
C SER A 70 11.48 -0.56 -2.22
N LEU A 71 10.64 -0.94 -3.20
CA LEU A 71 9.95 0.05 -4.04
C LEU A 71 8.88 0.80 -3.24
N LEU A 72 8.10 0.13 -2.40
CA LEU A 72 7.09 0.79 -1.58
C LEU A 72 7.73 1.85 -0.68
N ASN A 73 8.84 1.50 -0.03
CA ASN A 73 9.64 2.38 0.79
C ASN A 73 10.17 3.57 -0.03
N LEU A 74 10.60 3.37 -1.28
CA LEU A 74 11.02 4.47 -2.16
C LEU A 74 9.88 5.49 -2.36
N PHE A 75 8.66 5.05 -2.65
CA PHE A 75 7.51 5.95 -2.85
C PHE A 75 7.10 6.64 -1.55
N ILE A 76 6.96 5.88 -0.46
CA ILE A 76 6.55 6.42 0.84
C ILE A 76 7.58 7.44 1.35
N CYS A 77 8.87 7.09 1.38
CA CYS A 77 9.94 7.97 1.83
C CYS A 77 10.11 9.17 0.89
N GLY A 78 10.06 8.94 -0.42
CA GLY A 78 10.22 9.94 -1.47
C GLY A 78 9.13 11.01 -1.50
N GLY A 79 8.04 10.87 -0.74
CA GLY A 79 7.04 11.92 -0.58
C GLY A 79 5.79 11.72 -1.42
N SER A 80 5.44 10.46 -1.72
CA SER A 80 4.09 10.14 -2.18
C SER A 80 3.03 10.65 -1.21
N ASP A 81 1.95 11.17 -1.77
CA ASP A 81 0.80 11.71 -1.06
C ASP A 81 -0.01 10.56 -0.50
N LEU A 82 0.12 10.36 0.80
CA LEU A 82 -0.55 9.32 1.58
C LEU A 82 -2.02 9.68 1.88
N CYS A 83 -2.72 10.16 0.86
CA CYS A 83 -4.15 10.40 0.89
C CYS A 83 -4.86 9.33 0.05
N PRO A 84 -5.94 8.72 0.59
CA PRO A 84 -6.83 7.89 -0.19
C PRO A 84 -7.34 8.62 -1.45
N ILE A 85 -7.58 7.86 -2.51
CA ILE A 85 -8.18 8.39 -3.73
C ILE A 85 -9.56 8.98 -3.38
N LYS A 86 -9.78 10.25 -3.73
CA LYS A 86 -11.11 10.86 -3.62
C LYS A 86 -12.02 10.17 -4.63
N LYS A 87 -13.13 9.56 -4.17
CA LYS A 87 -14.17 9.01 -5.04
C LYS A 87 -14.49 10.02 -6.15
N LEU A 88 -14.48 9.56 -7.41
CA LEU A 88 -15.00 10.40 -8.50
C LEU A 88 -16.44 10.79 -8.18
N LYS A 89 -16.78 12.06 -8.45
CA LYS A 89 -18.18 12.49 -8.41
C LYS A 89 -18.98 11.58 -9.36
N LYS A 90 -20.20 11.24 -8.95
CA LYS A 90 -21.12 10.36 -9.68
C LYS A 90 -21.29 10.79 -11.15
N ASP A 91 -21.20 12.10 -11.40
CA ASP A 91 -21.32 12.72 -12.72
C ASP A 91 -20.10 12.49 -13.64
N THR A 92 -18.92 12.25 -13.08
CA THR A 92 -17.73 11.91 -13.88
C THR A 92 -17.70 10.41 -14.22
N LEU A 93 -18.27 9.58 -13.35
CA LEU A 93 -18.49 8.16 -13.59
C LEU A 93 -19.51 7.93 -14.72
N SER A 94 -20.56 8.74 -14.82
CA SER A 94 -21.51 8.65 -15.94
C SER A 94 -20.88 9.06 -17.28
N LEU A 95 -19.99 10.06 -17.30
CA LEU A 95 -19.24 10.45 -18.49
C LEU A 95 -18.23 9.37 -18.94
N LEU A 96 -17.49 8.77 -17.99
CA LEU A 96 -16.58 7.66 -18.31
C LEU A 96 -17.32 6.42 -18.82
N LYS A 97 -18.50 6.11 -18.26
CA LYS A 97 -19.37 5.04 -18.78
C LYS A 97 -19.89 5.34 -20.18
N LYS A 98 -20.20 6.60 -20.49
CA LYS A 98 -20.69 7.01 -21.81
C LYS A 98 -19.60 6.97 -22.89
N CYS A 99 -18.33 7.17 -22.51
CA CYS A 99 -17.19 7.13 -23.41
C CYS A 99 -16.62 5.72 -23.66
N ASN A 100 -16.98 4.72 -22.85
CA ASN A 100 -16.45 3.35 -22.97
C ASN A 100 -17.59 2.32 -22.97
N SER A 101 -18.28 2.23 -24.11
CA SER A 101 -19.41 1.29 -24.34
C SER A 101 -19.03 -0.19 -24.41
N LYS A 102 -17.80 -0.58 -24.02
CA LYS A 102 -17.27 -1.93 -24.21
C LYS A 102 -16.87 -2.67 -22.93
N TRP A 103 -17.09 -2.07 -21.76
CA TRP A 103 -16.86 -2.75 -20.48
C TRP A 103 -18.15 -3.45 -20.05
N SER A 104 -18.14 -4.77 -20.24
CA SER A 104 -19.27 -5.69 -20.28
C SER A 104 -20.15 -5.71 -19.02
N GLU A 105 -21.43 -5.88 -19.29
CA GLU A 105 -22.49 -6.42 -18.45
C GLU A 105 -22.00 -7.68 -17.70
N ASN A 106 -21.80 -7.55 -16.38
CA ASN A 106 -21.87 -8.61 -15.36
C ASN A 106 -21.69 -7.96 -13.98
N LEU A 107 -22.46 -6.91 -13.71
CA LEU A 107 -22.45 -6.20 -12.43
C LEU A 107 -23.53 -6.79 -11.52
N ILE A 108 -23.22 -7.92 -10.88
CA ILE A 108 -24.06 -8.52 -9.83
C ILE A 108 -24.01 -7.62 -8.59
N GLU A 109 -25.18 -7.51 -7.97
CA GLU A 109 -25.56 -6.78 -6.77
C GLU A 109 -24.52 -6.87 -5.63
N GLY A 110 -24.21 -5.72 -5.01
CA GLY A 110 -23.36 -5.61 -3.82
C GLY A 110 -21.86 -5.35 -4.06
N SER A 111 -21.40 -5.36 -5.31
CA SER A 111 -20.00 -5.12 -5.68
C SER A 111 -19.59 -3.66 -5.51
N MET A 112 -18.75 -3.37 -4.50
CA MET A 112 -17.90 -2.17 -4.54
C MET A 112 -17.05 -2.23 -5.81
N ASP A 113 -17.35 -1.29 -6.72
CA ASP A 113 -16.59 -0.97 -7.92
C ASP A 113 -15.09 -1.23 -7.72
N HIS A 114 -14.57 -2.30 -8.34
CA HIS A 114 -13.19 -2.77 -8.15
C HIS A 114 -12.13 -1.73 -8.55
N SER A 115 -12.55 -0.66 -9.23
CA SER A 115 -11.70 0.44 -9.68
C SER A 115 -11.17 1.37 -8.55
N TYR A 116 -11.67 1.27 -7.31
CA TYR A 116 -11.24 2.20 -6.23
C TYR A 116 -11.10 1.49 -4.87
N ARG A 117 -10.24 0.48 -4.80
CA ARG A 117 -9.83 -0.07 -3.49
C ARG A 117 -8.80 0.86 -2.85
N SER A 118 -9.01 1.16 -1.58
CA SER A 118 -7.99 1.87 -0.79
C SER A 118 -6.71 1.04 -0.76
N VAL A 119 -5.55 1.69 -0.91
CA VAL A 119 -4.24 1.07 -0.70
C VAL A 119 -4.18 0.39 0.67
N LEU A 120 -4.64 1.07 1.72
CA LEU A 120 -4.65 0.52 3.06
C LEU A 120 -5.55 -0.72 3.15
N LEU A 121 -6.75 -0.66 2.58
CA LEU A 121 -7.65 -1.81 2.56
C LEU A 121 -7.03 -3.00 1.81
N THR A 122 -6.35 -2.74 0.70
CA THR A 122 -5.71 -3.77 -0.13
C THR A 122 -4.57 -4.45 0.62
N LEU A 123 -3.73 -3.69 1.33
CA LEU A 123 -2.68 -4.24 2.21
C LEU A 123 -3.27 -5.12 3.33
N LEU A 124 -4.37 -4.66 3.96
CA LEU A 124 -5.02 -5.44 5.01
C LEU A 124 -5.66 -6.73 4.49
N GLN A 125 -6.32 -6.69 3.32
CA GLN A 125 -6.93 -7.86 2.70
C GLN A 125 -5.91 -8.89 2.23
N THR A 126 -4.68 -8.47 2.00
CA THR A 126 -3.53 -9.32 1.66
C THR A 126 -2.68 -9.74 2.85
N GLY A 127 -3.06 -9.34 4.07
CA GLY A 127 -2.35 -9.75 5.29
C GLY A 127 -1.00 -9.04 5.51
N LEU A 128 -0.71 -7.99 4.74
CA LEU A 128 0.49 -7.16 4.90
C LEU A 128 0.31 -6.14 6.04
N LEU A 129 0.17 -6.66 7.27
CA LEU A 129 -0.17 -5.87 8.46
C LEU A 129 0.96 -4.92 8.86
N LYS A 130 2.23 -5.33 8.77
CA LYS A 130 3.37 -4.45 9.09
C LYS A 130 3.47 -3.31 8.08
N THR A 131 3.24 -3.62 6.81
CA THR A 131 3.21 -2.62 5.75
C THR A 131 2.04 -1.65 5.93
N ALA A 132 0.86 -2.14 6.31
CA ALA A 132 -0.30 -1.30 6.63
C ALA A 132 0.00 -0.39 7.84
N GLU A 133 0.64 -0.91 8.89
CA GLU A 133 1.08 -0.14 10.05
C GLU A 133 2.07 0.96 9.62
N TYR A 134 3.06 0.60 8.81
CA TYR A 134 4.05 1.52 8.28
C TYR A 134 3.40 2.66 7.50
N LEU A 135 2.41 2.35 6.65
CA LEU A 135 1.67 3.33 5.89
C LEU A 135 0.93 4.32 6.81
N ILE A 136 0.27 3.82 7.86
CA ILE A 136 -0.44 4.65 8.85
C ILE A 136 0.55 5.55 9.61
N ARG A 137 1.65 4.99 10.12
CA ARG A 137 2.71 5.74 10.82
C ARG A 137 3.40 6.77 9.94
N SER A 138 3.44 6.53 8.64
CA SER A 138 3.98 7.46 7.64
C SER A 138 3.04 8.65 7.37
N GLY A 139 1.82 8.63 7.90
CA GLY A 139 0.88 9.74 7.86
C GLY A 139 -0.31 9.53 6.92
N TRP A 140 -0.64 8.27 6.59
CA TRP A 140 -1.85 7.94 5.86
C TRP A 140 -3.09 8.53 6.53
N GLN A 141 -4.00 9.08 5.73
CA GLN A 141 -5.17 9.79 6.23
C GLN A 141 -6.33 8.84 6.50
N VAL A 142 -6.21 8.04 7.57
CA VAL A 142 -7.23 7.08 8.00
C VAL A 142 -8.60 7.73 8.25
N GLU A 143 -8.64 9.00 8.65
CA GLU A 143 -9.91 9.75 8.82
C GLU A 143 -10.73 9.89 7.53
N ARG A 144 -10.11 9.74 6.37
CA ARG A 144 -10.79 9.78 5.07
C ARG A 144 -11.36 8.42 4.66
N GLU A 145 -11.04 7.37 5.41
CA GLU A 145 -11.42 5.99 5.17
C GLU A 145 -12.64 5.67 6.03
N ARG A 146 -13.85 5.84 5.47
CA ARG A 146 -15.10 5.64 6.24
C ARG A 146 -15.23 4.26 6.89
N TRP A 147 -14.63 3.25 6.28
CA TRP A 147 -14.64 1.86 6.76
C TRP A 147 -13.63 1.60 7.89
N PHE A 148 -12.70 2.52 8.12
CA PHE A 148 -11.64 2.35 9.12
C PHE A 148 -12.15 2.58 10.54
N SER A 149 -13.11 3.49 10.71
CA SER A 149 -13.77 3.70 11.99
C SER A 149 -14.60 2.47 12.35
N GLY A 150 -14.25 1.78 13.44
CA GLY A 150 -14.89 0.54 13.86
C GLY A 150 -14.40 -0.71 13.11
N LEU A 151 -13.28 -0.63 12.39
CA LEU A 151 -12.63 -1.78 11.79
C LEU A 151 -12.28 -2.82 12.87
N LYS A 152 -12.76 -4.05 12.67
CA LYS A 152 -12.34 -5.22 13.43
C LYS A 152 -11.58 -6.14 12.49
N ILE A 153 -10.28 -6.33 12.70
CA ILE A 153 -9.42 -7.11 11.81
C ILE A 153 -9.92 -8.55 11.71
N ALA A 154 -10.40 -9.13 12.82
CA ALA A 154 -11.01 -10.46 12.83
C ALA A 154 -12.25 -10.61 11.92
N LYS A 155 -12.90 -9.50 11.51
CA LYS A 155 -14.04 -9.51 10.58
C LYS A 155 -13.63 -9.19 9.15
N LEU A 156 -12.38 -8.84 8.89
CA LEU A 156 -11.92 -8.50 7.56
C LEU A 156 -11.82 -9.81 6.76
N LYS A 157 -12.60 -9.92 5.67
CA LYS A 157 -12.40 -11.00 4.69
C LYS A 157 -11.06 -10.79 4.01
N MET A 158 -10.05 -11.51 4.48
CA MET A 158 -8.74 -11.56 3.85
C MET A 158 -8.87 -12.50 2.66
N SER A 159 -8.92 -11.94 1.45
CA SER A 159 -9.35 -12.61 0.21
C SER A 159 -8.49 -13.81 -0.23
N ARG A 160 -7.40 -14.09 0.46
CA ARG A 160 -6.47 -15.21 0.16
C ARG A 160 -6.05 -16.01 1.39
N PHE A 161 -6.57 -15.65 2.57
CA PHE A 161 -6.40 -16.43 3.79
C PHE A 161 -7.70 -17.16 4.12
N GLU A 162 -8.53 -17.48 3.11
CA GLU A 162 -9.69 -18.35 3.36
C GLU A 162 -9.18 -19.58 4.10
N ILE A 163 -9.67 -19.63 5.32
CA ILE A 163 -9.06 -20.27 6.45
C ILE A 163 -9.35 -21.75 6.25
N CYS A 164 -8.31 -22.56 6.06
CA CYS A 164 -8.36 -23.93 6.57
C CYS A 164 -8.71 -23.77 8.07
N GLU A 165 -9.93 -24.16 8.48
CA GLU A 165 -10.55 -23.82 9.78
C GLU A 165 -9.67 -24.15 11.00
N ASP A 166 -8.62 -24.94 10.80
CA ASP A 166 -7.65 -25.37 11.81
C ASP A 166 -6.41 -24.47 11.98
N TYR A 167 -6.24 -23.39 11.19
CA TYR A 167 -5.09 -22.48 11.31
C TYR A 167 -5.22 -21.48 12.47
N ARG A 168 -5.20 -22.00 13.71
CA ARG A 168 -4.88 -21.26 14.94
C ARG A 168 -3.38 -21.31 15.25
N LYS A 169 -2.51 -20.93 14.32
CA LYS A 169 -1.08 -20.74 14.68
C LYS A 169 -0.97 -19.46 15.54
N PRO A 170 -0.38 -19.53 16.76
CA PRO A 170 -0.30 -18.41 17.71
C PRO A 170 0.21 -17.10 17.08
N ASP A 171 1.26 -17.20 16.25
CA ASP A 171 1.91 -16.05 15.60
C ASP A 171 0.99 -15.11 14.81
N ILE A 172 -0.03 -15.64 14.10
CA ILE A 172 -0.91 -14.83 13.25
C ILE A 172 -1.99 -14.14 14.10
N ARG A 173 -2.50 -14.84 15.12
CA ARG A 173 -3.43 -14.27 16.09
C ARG A 173 -2.74 -13.14 16.85
N ASP A 174 -1.52 -13.38 17.32
CA ASP A 174 -0.72 -12.38 18.02
C ASP A 174 -0.47 -11.15 17.14
N ALA A 175 -0.09 -11.34 15.87
CA ALA A 175 0.09 -10.23 14.93
C ALA A 175 -1.22 -9.45 14.67
N THR A 176 -2.35 -10.16 14.57
CA THR A 176 -3.68 -9.57 14.35
C THR A 176 -4.14 -8.78 15.58
N ASP A 177 -3.94 -9.31 16.78
CA ASP A 177 -4.29 -8.67 18.04
C ASP A 177 -3.39 -7.46 18.31
N LEU A 178 -2.08 -7.57 18.06
CA LEU A 178 -1.16 -6.44 18.11
C LEU A 178 -1.57 -5.33 17.14
N PHE A 179 -1.93 -5.68 15.91
CA PHE A 179 -2.40 -4.71 14.93
C PHE A 179 -3.74 -4.10 15.33
N GLN A 180 -4.69 -4.88 15.88
CA GLN A 180 -5.96 -4.37 16.38
C GLN A 180 -5.73 -3.36 17.53
N ASN A 181 -4.86 -3.69 18.49
CA ASN A 181 -4.47 -2.76 19.56
C ASN A 181 -3.86 -1.47 19.00
N PHE A 182 -3.04 -1.57 17.95
CA PHE A 182 -2.54 -0.40 17.25
C PHE A 182 -3.66 0.44 16.61
N ILE A 183 -4.59 -0.18 15.88
CA ILE A 183 -5.74 0.49 15.28
C ILE A 183 -6.58 1.20 16.34
N ASP A 184 -6.84 0.54 17.46
CA ASP A 184 -7.59 1.10 18.57
C ASP A 184 -6.85 2.31 19.15
N SER A 185 -5.53 2.24 19.32
CA SER A 185 -4.72 3.39 19.76
C SER A 185 -4.75 4.58 18.79
N VAL A 186 -4.78 4.31 17.48
CA VAL A 186 -4.89 5.34 16.44
C VAL A 186 -6.26 6.02 16.47
N ASN A 187 -7.31 5.26 16.81
CA ASN A 187 -8.68 5.74 16.87
C ASN A 187 -9.05 6.44 18.20
N THR A 188 -8.37 6.12 19.31
CA THR A 188 -8.82 6.51 20.67
C THR A 188 -8.08 7.69 21.29
N GLY A 189 -7.20 8.38 20.55
CA GLY A 189 -6.41 9.48 21.11
C GLY A 189 -6.16 10.64 20.15
N PRO A 190 -5.82 11.82 20.68
CA PRO A 190 -5.28 12.90 19.86
C PRO A 190 -3.97 12.43 19.21
N LYS A 191 -3.74 12.86 17.96
CA LYS A 191 -2.51 12.51 17.25
C LYS A 191 -1.29 13.10 17.98
N PRO A 192 -0.21 12.32 18.17
CA PRO A 192 1.03 12.85 18.75
C PRO A 192 1.54 14.06 17.94
N LEU A 193 2.00 15.10 18.64
CA LEU A 193 2.50 16.32 18.01
C LEU A 193 3.63 16.02 17.00
N SER A 194 4.50 15.07 17.31
CA SER A 194 5.57 14.61 16.42
C SER A 194 5.05 14.16 15.05
N ILE A 195 3.95 13.40 15.01
CA ILE A 195 3.31 12.92 13.78
C ILE A 195 2.69 14.09 13.00
N VAL A 196 2.04 15.03 13.70
CA VAL A 196 1.46 16.23 13.08
C VAL A 196 2.55 17.10 12.45
N CYS A 197 3.62 17.37 13.19
CA CYS A 197 4.78 18.13 12.71
C CYS A 197 5.44 17.44 11.52
N ARG A 198 5.74 16.14 11.62
CA ARG A 198 6.29 15.33 10.52
C ARG A 198 5.47 15.50 9.24
N LYS A 199 4.16 15.30 9.35
CA LYS A 199 3.23 15.41 8.21
C LYS A 199 3.27 16.80 7.59
N LYS A 200 3.19 17.85 8.40
CA LYS A 200 3.21 19.24 7.91
C LYS A 200 4.53 19.60 7.23
N ILE A 201 5.66 19.23 7.81
CA ILE A 201 7.00 19.48 7.23
C ILE A 201 7.14 18.73 5.91
N ARG A 202 6.84 17.42 5.88
CA ARG A 202 6.89 16.62 4.64
C ARG A 202 5.98 17.20 3.56
N GLN A 203 4.75 17.63 3.90
CA GLN A 203 3.85 18.27 2.93
C GLN A 203 4.45 19.54 2.30
N GLN A 204 5.15 20.37 3.08
CA GLN A 204 5.82 21.55 2.54
C GLN A 204 7.01 21.17 1.66
N LEU A 205 7.78 20.16 2.04
CA LEU A 205 8.87 19.64 1.22
C LEU A 205 8.37 19.08 -0.11
N VAL A 206 7.27 18.32 -0.13
CA VAL A 206 6.65 17.82 -1.37
C VAL A 206 6.22 18.97 -2.27
N LYS A 207 5.58 20.01 -1.71
CA LYS A 207 5.18 21.20 -2.46
C LYS A 207 6.38 21.93 -3.06
N ALA A 208 7.42 22.16 -2.25
CA ALA A 208 8.67 22.78 -2.70
C ALA A 208 9.40 21.92 -3.75
N SER A 209 9.08 20.62 -3.82
CA SER A 209 9.62 19.64 -4.78
C SER A 209 8.77 19.43 -6.00
N ARG A 210 7.62 20.12 -6.10
CA ARG A 210 6.69 19.94 -7.21
C ARG A 210 6.34 18.45 -7.41
N GLY A 211 6.24 17.71 -6.31
CA GLY A 211 5.92 16.29 -6.31
C GLY A 211 7.09 15.32 -6.52
N SER A 212 8.31 15.80 -6.79
CA SER A 212 9.51 14.96 -6.83
C SER A 212 9.88 14.40 -5.44
N GLU A 213 10.77 13.43 -5.46
CA GLU A 213 11.53 12.89 -4.33
C GLU A 213 11.96 13.99 -3.33
N ILE A 214 11.77 13.77 -2.02
CA ILE A 214 12.04 14.76 -0.95
C ILE A 214 13.17 14.43 0.03
N GLU A 215 13.66 13.19 0.09
CA GLU A 215 14.76 12.74 0.94
C GLU A 215 16.05 13.53 0.68
N THR A 216 16.38 13.78 -0.60
CA THR A 216 17.49 14.66 -0.97
C THR A 216 17.37 16.04 -0.32
N LYS A 217 16.16 16.61 -0.26
CA LYS A 217 15.92 17.91 0.39
C LYS A 217 15.94 17.83 1.91
N ILE A 218 15.44 16.73 2.49
CA ILE A 218 15.56 16.48 3.93
C ILE A 218 17.04 16.48 4.34
N ASN A 219 17.90 15.86 3.54
CA ASN A 219 19.34 15.80 3.81
C ASN A 219 20.02 17.18 3.79
N LEU A 220 19.50 18.13 3.01
CA LEU A 220 19.99 19.51 2.94
C LEU A 220 19.51 20.40 4.11
N LEU A 221 18.53 19.96 4.90
CA LEU A 221 18.03 20.79 6.01
C LEU A 221 19.09 20.95 7.12
N PRO A 222 19.22 22.14 7.73
CA PRO A 222 20.15 22.39 8.84
C PRO A 222 19.54 21.92 10.17
N ILE A 223 19.20 20.63 10.26
CA ILE A 223 18.58 20.00 11.43
C ILE A 223 19.36 18.74 11.85
N PRO A 224 19.25 18.29 13.12
CA PRO A 224 19.92 17.09 13.59
C PRO A 224 19.61 15.83 12.77
N ALA A 225 20.60 14.94 12.64
CA ALA A 225 20.48 13.69 11.88
C ALA A 225 19.27 12.83 12.32
N LYS A 226 18.99 12.78 13.63
CA LYS A 226 17.82 12.05 14.17
C LYS A 226 16.50 12.60 13.63
N ILE A 227 16.38 13.92 13.48
CA ILE A 227 15.19 14.56 12.89
C ILE A 227 15.14 14.32 11.38
N LYS A 228 16.29 14.31 10.69
CA LYS A 228 16.35 13.91 9.26
C LYS A 228 15.83 12.50 9.05
N SER A 229 16.32 11.52 9.83
CA SER A 229 15.85 10.13 9.77
C SER A 229 14.36 10.01 10.09
N PHE A 230 13.88 10.75 11.10
CA PHE A 230 12.47 10.84 11.45
C PHE A 230 11.62 11.44 10.33
N LEU A 231 12.08 12.49 9.64
CA LEU A 231 11.39 13.08 8.50
C LEU A 231 11.45 12.17 7.27
N ALA A 232 12.53 11.42 7.09
CA ALA A 232 12.73 10.45 6.02
C ALA A 232 12.02 9.11 6.28
N LEU A 233 11.27 8.97 7.38
CA LEU A 233 10.52 7.76 7.74
C LEU A 233 11.40 6.52 7.93
N LYS A 234 12.66 6.71 8.36
CA LYS A 234 13.63 5.64 8.60
C LYS A 234 13.54 5.02 10.00
N ASP A 235 12.76 5.63 10.89
CA ASP A 235 12.58 5.20 12.27
C ASP A 235 11.71 3.94 12.41
N PHE A 236 10.88 3.67 11.40
CA PHE A 236 10.05 2.47 11.34
C PHE A 236 9.87 2.14 9.86
N ARG A 237 10.82 1.41 9.26
CA ARG A 237 10.79 1.03 7.85
C ARG A 237 10.98 -0.49 7.74
N PRO A 238 9.95 -1.25 7.35
CA PRO A 238 10.12 -2.67 7.06
C PRO A 238 10.83 -2.83 5.71
N ASP A 239 11.92 -3.58 5.64
CA ASP A 239 12.58 -3.87 4.35
C ASP A 239 11.89 -5.04 3.64
N THR A 240 11.45 -6.06 4.38
CA THR A 240 10.64 -7.16 3.88
C THR A 240 9.49 -7.50 4.83
N GLU A 241 8.44 -8.13 4.31
CA GLU A 241 7.35 -8.69 5.10
C GLU A 241 7.09 -10.14 4.68
N VAL A 242 7.08 -11.05 5.66
CA VAL A 242 6.84 -12.47 5.42
C VAL A 242 5.38 -12.78 5.65
N ILE A 243 4.72 -13.29 4.62
CA ILE A 243 3.37 -13.84 4.67
C ILE A 243 3.47 -15.35 4.85
N LYS A 244 2.77 -15.87 5.87
CA LYS A 244 2.63 -17.31 6.09
C LYS A 244 1.25 -17.74 5.57
N PHE A 245 1.22 -18.69 4.64
CA PHE A 245 -0.02 -19.33 4.21
C PHE A 245 -0.20 -20.65 4.95
N GLY A 246 -1.47 -20.98 5.22
CA GLY A 246 -1.81 -22.29 5.72
C GLY A 246 -1.89 -23.33 4.62
N ASP A 247 -1.62 -24.59 4.95
CA ASP A 247 -1.83 -25.69 4.03
C ASP A 247 -3.31 -25.74 3.64
N ILE A 248 -3.56 -25.65 2.34
CA ILE A 248 -4.84 -26.06 1.78
C ILE A 248 -4.78 -27.57 1.79
N GLU A 249 -5.30 -28.21 2.83
CA GLU A 249 -5.65 -29.62 2.73
C GLU A 249 -6.52 -29.77 1.48
N ARG A 250 -5.93 -30.31 0.42
CA ARG A 250 -6.66 -30.68 -0.79
C ARG A 250 -7.53 -31.86 -0.38
N TYR A 251 -8.75 -31.57 0.10
CA TYR A 251 -9.80 -32.57 0.18
C TYR A 251 -9.99 -33.10 -1.25
N ASN A 252 -9.57 -34.35 -1.45
CA ASN A 252 -9.87 -35.16 -2.63
C ASN A 252 -11.36 -35.51 -2.67
#